data_AF-A0A0M8VC36-F1
#
_entry.id   AF-A0A0M8VC36-F1
#
_cell.length_a   1.000
_cell.length_b   1.000
_cell.length_c   1.000
_cell.angle_alpha   90.00
_cell.angle_beta   90.00
_cell.angle_gamma   90.00
#
_symmetry.space_group_name_H-M   'P 1'
#
loop_
_entity.id
_entity.type
_entity.pdbx_description
1 polymer ?
#
loop_
_entity_poly.entity_id
_entity_poly.type
_entity_poly.pdbx_seq_one_letter_code
_entity_poly.pdbx_strand_id
1 'polypeptide(L)'
;MSEAEAVRSVIARLLAHADEPETQRIHELARQAGYLWRCGNPACPAYNYRGQRYCEGCGWGSKGKPVGDLHPCMYTERRWAALRRALLQHYGPDAPMPEAVVFDYWGGPGWRGAEVTEMYGGRTEEVTGGFRDRDRFADIAAALDSLTRWSEPGYGEHIRVVLAS
;
A
#
# COMPACT_ATOMS: atom_id res chain seq x y z
N MET A 1 9.04 -20.27 -3.11
CA MET A 1 7.82 -19.97 -2.35
C MET A 1 8.18 -19.92 -0.89
N SER A 2 7.97 -18.78 -0.23
CA SER A 2 8.22 -18.61 1.20
C SER A 2 7.11 -19.26 2.04
N GLU A 3 7.39 -19.56 3.31
CA GLU A 3 6.38 -20.06 4.25
C GLU A 3 5.17 -19.10 4.35
N ALA A 4 5.43 -17.79 4.34
CA ALA A 4 4.40 -16.77 4.37
C ALA A 4 3.48 -16.83 3.14
N GLU A 5 4.03 -17.04 1.95
CA GLU A 5 3.25 -17.22 0.71
C GLU A 5 2.41 -18.50 0.74
N ALA A 6 2.98 -19.60 1.24
CA ALA A 6 2.26 -20.86 1.36
C ALA A 6 1.07 -20.74 2.32
N VAL A 7 1.26 -20.10 3.48
CA VAL A 7 0.19 -19.86 4.45
C VAL A 7 -0.89 -18.94 3.87
N ARG A 8 -0.50 -17.85 3.18
CA ARG A 8 -1.44 -16.95 2.49
C ARG A 8 -2.31 -17.73 1.49
N SER A 9 -1.68 -18.57 0.67
CA SER A 9 -2.38 -19.41 -0.32
C SER A 9 -3.37 -20.38 0.34
N VAL A 10 -2.99 -21.04 1.43
CA VAL A 10 -3.89 -21.95 2.16
C VAL A 10 -5.09 -21.21 2.74
N ILE A 11 -4.87 -20.07 3.42
CA ILE A 11 -5.97 -19.27 3.97
C ILE A 11 -6.91 -18.82 2.85
N ALA A 12 -6.37 -18.30 1.74
CA ALA A 12 -7.19 -17.86 0.60
C ALA A 12 -8.04 -19.01 0.01
N ARG A 13 -7.47 -20.21 -0.10
CA ARG A 13 -8.20 -21.40 -0.58
C ARG A 13 -9.31 -21.85 0.37
N LEU A 14 -9.08 -21.77 1.69
CA LEU A 14 -10.12 -22.09 2.68
C LEU A 14 -11.28 -21.10 2.58
N LEU A 15 -10.97 -19.80 2.46
CA LEU A 15 -11.97 -18.74 2.34
C LEU A 15 -12.78 -18.83 1.04
N ALA A 16 -12.16 -19.24 -0.07
CA ALA A 16 -12.84 -19.36 -1.37
C ALA A 16 -14.01 -20.36 -1.40
N HIS A 17 -14.07 -21.28 -0.43
CA HIS A 17 -15.10 -22.32 -0.33
C HIS A 17 -15.93 -22.23 0.96
N ALA A 18 -15.68 -21.22 1.79
CA ALA A 18 -16.36 -21.04 3.07
C ALA A 18 -17.63 -20.21 2.92
N ASP A 19 -18.65 -20.53 3.72
CA ASP A 19 -19.76 -19.61 3.95
C ASP A 19 -19.35 -18.47 4.92
N GLU A 20 -20.28 -17.58 5.26
CA GLU A 20 -20.02 -16.41 6.11
C GLU A 20 -19.61 -16.81 7.55
N PRO A 21 -20.34 -17.70 8.26
CA PRO A 21 -19.89 -18.24 9.56
C PRO A 21 -18.52 -18.91 9.51
N GLU A 22 -18.26 -19.73 8.48
CA GLU A 22 -16.98 -20.42 8.29
C GLU A 22 -15.85 -19.42 8.04
N THR A 23 -16.08 -18.41 7.21
CA THR A 23 -15.14 -17.31 6.93
C THR A 23 -14.72 -16.61 8.21
N GLN A 24 -15.69 -16.23 9.06
CA GLN A 24 -15.40 -15.58 10.34
C GLN A 24 -14.57 -16.48 11.27
N ARG A 25 -14.89 -17.78 11.31
CA ARG A 25 -14.15 -18.74 12.12
C ARG A 25 -12.73 -18.97 11.61
N ILE A 26 -12.53 -19.08 10.30
CA ILE A 26 -11.21 -19.23 9.66
C ILE A 26 -10.34 -17.99 9.96
N HIS A 27 -10.89 -16.79 9.79
CA HIS A 27 -10.17 -15.56 10.10
C HIS A 27 -9.74 -15.48 11.57
N GLU A 28 -10.64 -15.83 12.49
CA GLU A 28 -10.34 -15.79 13.92
C GLU A 28 -9.28 -16.82 14.33
N LEU A 29 -9.35 -18.05 13.81
CA LEU A 29 -8.33 -19.07 14.03
C LEU A 29 -6.96 -18.63 13.47
N ALA A 30 -6.93 -18.09 12.25
CA ALA A 30 -5.70 -17.60 11.64
C ALA A 30 -5.12 -16.38 12.39
N ARG A 31 -5.98 -15.53 12.96
CA ARG A 31 -5.57 -14.43 13.84
C ARG A 31 -4.95 -14.93 15.14
N GLN A 32 -5.59 -15.88 15.81
CA GLN A 32 -5.09 -16.47 17.05
C GLN A 32 -3.76 -17.20 16.85
N ALA A 33 -3.59 -17.86 15.69
CA ALA A 33 -2.34 -18.47 15.28
C ALA A 33 -1.26 -17.46 14.83
N GLY A 34 -1.58 -16.16 14.79
CA GLY A 34 -0.63 -15.09 14.45
C GLY A 34 -0.36 -14.91 12.95
N TYR A 35 -1.12 -15.57 12.08
CA TYR A 35 -1.00 -15.43 10.62
C TYR A 35 -1.77 -14.23 10.08
N LEU A 36 -2.81 -13.81 10.80
CA LEU A 36 -3.57 -12.59 10.52
C LEU A 36 -3.53 -11.63 11.71
N TRP A 37 -3.78 -10.35 11.46
CA TRP A 37 -4.09 -9.36 12.48
C TRP A 37 -5.34 -8.58 12.06
N ARG A 38 -6.19 -8.25 13.04
CA ARG A 38 -7.42 -7.48 12.81
C ARG A 38 -7.09 -5.99 12.74
N CYS A 39 -7.66 -5.29 11.76
CA CYS A 39 -7.52 -3.85 11.65
C CYS A 39 -7.85 -3.15 12.97
N GLY A 40 -7.00 -2.21 13.39
CA GLY A 40 -7.22 -1.46 14.62
C GLY A 40 -8.26 -0.34 14.49
N ASN A 41 -8.72 -0.02 13.28
CA ASN A 41 -9.83 0.92 13.07
C ASN A 41 -11.15 0.24 13.49
N PRO A 42 -11.90 0.77 14.48
CA PRO A 42 -13.17 0.16 14.92
C PRO A 42 -14.22 0.02 13.81
N ALA A 43 -14.17 0.88 12.80
CA ALA A 43 -15.10 0.86 11.67
C ALA A 43 -14.66 -0.12 10.55
N CYS A 44 -13.45 -0.69 10.63
CA CYS A 44 -12.91 -1.58 9.61
C CYS A 44 -12.87 -3.04 10.13
N PRO A 45 -13.69 -3.95 9.59
CA PRO A 45 -13.70 -5.35 10.01
C PRO A 45 -12.57 -6.20 9.40
N ALA A 46 -11.70 -5.59 8.58
CA ALA A 46 -10.70 -6.32 7.79
C ALA A 46 -9.68 -7.07 8.65
N TYR A 47 -9.33 -8.27 8.18
CA TYR A 47 -8.17 -9.02 8.62
C TYR A 47 -7.04 -8.84 7.60
N ASN A 48 -5.82 -8.71 8.09
CA ASN A 48 -4.64 -8.42 7.29
C ASN A 48 -3.58 -9.49 7.57
N TYR A 49 -2.77 -9.83 6.58
CA TYR A 49 -1.74 -10.84 6.74
C TYR A 49 -0.59 -10.36 7.63
N ARG A 50 0.02 -11.32 8.33
CA ARG A 50 1.31 -11.12 9.00
C ARG A 50 2.32 -10.56 8.00
N GLY A 51 3.01 -9.49 8.42
CA GLY A 51 3.99 -8.77 7.61
C GLY A 51 3.45 -7.51 6.91
N GLN A 52 2.13 -7.38 6.74
CA GLN A 52 1.53 -6.11 6.31
C GLN A 52 1.69 -5.08 7.43
N ARG A 53 2.15 -3.87 7.07
CA ARG A 53 2.40 -2.78 8.02
C ARG A 53 1.14 -2.00 8.38
N TYR A 54 0.17 -1.97 7.46
CA TYR A 54 -1.10 -1.27 7.56
C TYR A 54 -2.20 -2.08 6.87
N CYS A 55 -3.45 -1.73 7.14
CA CYS A 55 -4.59 -2.32 6.49
C CYS A 55 -4.74 -1.71 5.10
N GLU A 56 -4.73 -2.53 4.05
CA GLU A 56 -4.89 -2.04 2.67
C GLU A 56 -6.24 -1.35 2.44
N GLY A 57 -7.28 -1.69 3.22
CA GLY A 57 -8.57 -1.02 3.14
C GLY A 57 -8.54 0.42 3.64
N CYS A 58 -7.95 0.69 4.81
CA CYS A 58 -8.10 2.00 5.48
C CYS A 58 -6.79 2.64 5.98
N GLY A 59 -5.63 2.01 5.78
CA GLY A 59 -4.33 2.56 6.20
C GLY A 59 -4.02 2.49 7.70
N TRP A 60 -4.88 1.88 8.51
CA TRP A 60 -4.66 1.75 9.96
C TRP A 60 -3.80 0.54 10.31
N GLY A 61 -3.01 0.65 11.38
CA GLY A 61 -2.26 -0.45 11.96
C GLY A 61 -3.08 -1.25 12.98
N SER A 62 -2.52 -2.38 13.42
CA SER A 62 -3.13 -3.27 14.44
C SER A 62 -3.34 -2.60 15.80
N LYS A 63 -2.58 -1.53 16.10
CA LYS A 63 -2.63 -0.80 17.37
C LYS A 63 -3.68 0.31 17.42
N GLY A 64 -4.58 0.38 16.43
CA GLY A 64 -5.64 1.38 16.41
C GLY A 64 -5.13 2.81 16.15
N LYS A 65 -4.11 2.94 15.31
CA LYS A 65 -3.61 4.23 14.82
C LYS A 65 -3.42 4.19 13.31
N PRO A 66 -3.69 5.29 12.59
CA PRO A 66 -3.27 5.45 11.20
C PRO A 66 -1.77 5.23 11.07
N VAL A 67 -1.35 4.52 10.02
CA VAL A 67 0.06 4.44 9.67
C VAL A 67 0.41 5.65 8.81
N GLY A 68 1.57 6.25 9.07
CA GLY A 68 2.09 7.38 8.31
C GLY A 68 2.76 6.94 7.01
N ASP A 69 3.61 7.81 6.48
CA ASP A 69 4.42 7.47 5.32
C ASP A 69 5.29 6.24 5.56
N LEU A 70 5.48 5.46 4.51
CA LEU A 70 6.41 4.35 4.50
C LEU A 70 7.34 4.53 3.32
N HIS A 71 8.62 4.40 3.58
CA HIS A 71 9.62 4.45 2.54
C HIS A 71 10.83 3.62 3.01
N PRO A 72 11.65 3.10 2.09
CA PRO A 72 12.94 2.53 2.44
C PRO A 72 13.77 3.50 3.31
N CYS A 73 14.54 2.95 4.25
CA CYS A 73 15.23 3.72 5.30
C CYS A 73 16.22 4.78 4.76
N MET A 74 16.65 4.63 3.51
CA MET A 74 17.61 5.53 2.86
C MET A 74 16.97 6.81 2.30
N TYR A 75 15.64 6.88 2.19
CA TYR A 75 14.93 8.10 1.81
C TYR A 75 14.67 8.94 3.06
N THR A 76 15.15 10.19 3.08
CA THR A 76 14.89 11.13 4.18
C THR A 76 13.60 11.90 3.91
N GLU A 77 12.96 12.45 4.95
CA GLU A 77 11.80 13.36 4.85
C GLU A 77 11.88 14.40 3.73
N ARG A 78 13.00 15.12 3.68
CA ARG A 78 13.25 16.14 2.65
C ARG A 78 13.26 15.59 1.21
N ARG A 79 13.66 14.33 1.03
CA ARG A 79 13.83 13.70 -0.29
C ARG A 79 12.48 13.27 -0.87
N TRP A 80 11.55 12.81 -0.04
CA TRP A 80 10.23 12.36 -0.51
C TRP A 80 9.17 13.49 -0.51
N ALA A 81 9.44 14.63 0.14
CA ALA A 81 8.56 15.81 0.10
C ALA A 81 8.24 16.33 -1.32
N ALA A 82 9.15 16.17 -2.29
CA ALA A 82 8.91 16.51 -3.68
C ALA A 82 7.84 15.62 -4.32
N LEU A 83 7.88 14.31 -4.04
CA LEU A 83 6.88 13.36 -4.51
C LEU A 83 5.50 13.67 -3.92
N ARG A 84 5.42 13.92 -2.60
CA ARG A 84 4.17 14.33 -1.96
C ARG A 84 3.57 15.57 -2.63
N ARG A 85 4.39 16.59 -2.87
CA ARG A 85 3.92 17.83 -3.50
C ARG A 85 3.37 17.58 -4.90
N ALA A 86 4.08 16.80 -5.71
CA ALA A 86 3.64 16.44 -7.06
C ALA A 86 2.32 15.66 -7.02
N LEU A 87 2.16 14.73 -6.08
CA LEU A 87 0.91 13.98 -5.88
C LEU A 87 -0.24 14.91 -5.44
N LEU A 88 -0.02 15.78 -4.45
CA LEU A 88 -1.04 16.75 -4.01
C LEU A 88 -1.48 17.67 -5.15
N GLN A 89 -0.55 18.13 -5.98
CA GLN A 89 -0.85 18.94 -7.16
C GLN A 89 -1.63 18.16 -8.22
N HIS A 90 -1.29 16.88 -8.41
CA HIS A 90 -1.94 16.01 -9.38
C HIS A 90 -3.40 15.71 -9.01
N TYR A 91 -3.67 15.37 -7.76
CA TYR A 91 -5.04 15.04 -7.32
C TYR A 91 -5.92 16.29 -7.17
N GLY A 92 -5.34 17.46 -6.87
CA GLY A 92 -6.00 18.76 -6.98
C GLY A 92 -7.35 18.87 -6.22
N PRO A 93 -8.07 20.00 -6.39
CA PRO A 93 -9.34 20.24 -5.68
C PRO A 93 -10.58 19.60 -6.33
N ASP A 94 -10.49 19.18 -7.59
CA ASP A 94 -11.65 18.79 -8.41
C ASP A 94 -11.93 17.27 -8.44
N ALA A 95 -11.09 16.48 -7.77
CA ALA A 95 -11.25 15.04 -7.64
C ALA A 95 -11.27 14.63 -6.16
N PRO A 96 -11.91 13.50 -5.81
CA PRO A 96 -11.72 12.94 -4.48
C PRO A 96 -10.22 12.67 -4.28
N MET A 97 -9.63 13.32 -3.28
CA MET A 97 -8.22 13.14 -2.96
C MET A 97 -8.03 11.80 -2.24
N PRO A 98 -7.12 10.92 -2.70
CA PRO A 98 -6.80 9.72 -1.94
C PRO A 98 -6.17 10.08 -0.60
N GLU A 99 -6.45 9.29 0.43
CA GLU A 99 -5.81 9.42 1.73
C GLU A 99 -4.32 9.05 1.67
N ALA A 100 -3.96 8.12 0.78
CA ALA A 100 -2.59 7.76 0.51
C ALA A 100 -2.41 7.18 -0.90
N VAL A 101 -1.18 7.22 -1.41
CA VAL A 101 -0.77 6.57 -2.65
C VAL A 101 0.37 5.62 -2.34
N VAL A 102 0.24 4.37 -2.80
CA VAL A 102 1.19 3.30 -2.59
C VAL A 102 1.87 2.97 -3.92
N PHE A 103 3.17 2.73 -3.87
CA PHE A 103 4.01 2.32 -4.98
C PHE A 103 4.66 1.00 -4.61
N ASP A 104 4.35 -0.06 -5.35
CA ASP A 104 4.92 -1.39 -5.16
C ASP A 104 5.87 -1.71 -6.33
N TYR A 105 7.15 -1.92 -6.01
CA TYR A 105 8.16 -2.13 -7.04
C TYR A 105 8.44 -3.63 -7.26
N TRP A 106 8.01 -4.12 -8.42
CA TRP A 106 8.25 -5.50 -8.88
C TRP A 106 9.22 -5.58 -10.06
N GLY A 107 9.89 -4.47 -10.39
CA GLY A 107 10.82 -4.36 -11.51
C GLY A 107 10.45 -3.26 -12.51
N GLY A 108 11.42 -2.85 -13.34
CA GLY A 108 11.24 -1.82 -14.37
C GLY A 108 12.14 -0.59 -14.16
N PRO A 109 11.85 0.53 -14.82
CA PRO A 109 12.69 1.73 -14.74
C PRO A 109 12.46 2.49 -13.44
N GLY A 110 13.04 2.00 -12.35
CA GLY A 110 12.96 2.64 -11.02
C GLY A 110 11.54 2.75 -10.48
N TRP A 111 11.30 3.73 -9.60
CA TRP A 111 9.99 3.91 -8.97
C TRP A 111 8.87 4.29 -9.94
N ARG A 112 9.19 4.84 -11.12
CA ARG A 112 8.20 5.06 -12.17
C ARG A 112 7.64 3.76 -12.72
N GLY A 113 8.43 2.68 -12.69
CA GLY A 113 7.99 1.35 -13.10
C GLY A 113 7.07 0.67 -12.09
N ALA A 114 6.96 1.20 -10.87
CA ALA A 114 6.14 0.60 -9.82
C ALA A 114 4.67 0.50 -10.21
N GLU A 115 4.01 -0.52 -9.67
CA GLU A 115 2.55 -0.58 -9.61
C GLU A 115 2.07 0.44 -8.58
N VAL A 116 0.93 1.07 -8.85
CA VAL A 116 0.45 2.19 -8.06
C VAL A 116 -0.97 1.93 -7.60
N THR A 117 -1.22 2.12 -6.31
CA THR A 117 -2.54 2.00 -5.70
C THR A 117 -2.90 3.27 -4.95
N GLU A 118 -4.07 3.82 -5.23
CA GLU A 118 -4.70 4.90 -4.48
C GLU A 118 -5.54 4.32 -3.33
N MET A 119 -5.46 4.92 -2.15
CA MET A 119 -6.22 4.52 -0.96
C MET A 119 -7.19 5.61 -0.55
N TYR A 120 -8.46 5.26 -0.30
CA TYR A 120 -9.54 6.21 0.04
C TYR A 120 -10.27 5.83 1.34
N GLY A 121 -9.56 5.33 2.36
CA GLY A 121 -10.16 5.11 3.68
C GLY A 121 -11.21 3.99 3.78
N GLY A 122 -11.22 3.06 2.83
CA GLY A 122 -12.14 1.93 2.80
C GLY A 122 -12.22 1.25 1.44
N ARG A 123 -11.74 1.92 0.40
CA ARG A 123 -11.57 1.39 -0.96
C ARG A 123 -10.15 1.69 -1.45
N THR A 124 -9.67 0.85 -2.35
CA THR A 124 -8.44 1.06 -3.10
C THR A 124 -8.72 1.04 -4.60
N GLU A 125 -7.93 1.80 -5.35
CA GLU A 125 -8.00 1.82 -6.81
C GLU A 125 -6.60 1.66 -7.40
N GLU A 126 -6.46 0.76 -8.37
CA GLU A 126 -5.21 0.62 -9.12
C GLU A 126 -5.12 1.74 -10.15
N VAL A 127 -3.98 2.42 -10.20
CA VAL A 127 -3.68 3.39 -11.25
C VAL A 127 -3.06 2.63 -12.41
N THR A 128 -3.87 2.25 -13.40
CA THR A 128 -3.41 1.47 -14.56
C THR A 128 -2.26 2.19 -15.28
N GLY A 129 -1.13 1.49 -15.42
CA GLY A 129 0.09 2.05 -16.02
C GLY A 129 0.88 2.99 -15.09
N GLY A 130 0.37 3.23 -13.87
CA GLY A 130 0.97 4.08 -12.85
C GLY A 130 1.33 5.47 -13.37
N PHE A 131 2.48 5.97 -12.92
CA PHE A 131 3.04 7.25 -13.36
C PHE A 131 4.21 7.06 -14.33
N ARG A 132 4.11 6.07 -15.22
CA ARG A 132 5.17 5.72 -16.19
C ARG A 132 5.31 6.77 -17.29
N ASP A 133 4.20 7.32 -17.75
CA ASP A 133 4.11 8.32 -18.81
C ASP A 133 4.66 9.68 -18.33
N ARG A 134 5.80 10.10 -18.89
CA ARG A 134 6.47 11.34 -18.51
C ARG A 134 5.81 12.58 -19.07
N ASP A 135 5.09 12.46 -20.17
CA ASP A 135 4.44 13.61 -20.80
C ASP A 135 3.15 13.94 -20.02
N ARG A 136 2.43 12.90 -19.58
CA ARG A 136 1.22 13.05 -18.79
C ARG A 136 1.49 13.37 -17.31
N PHE A 137 2.53 12.79 -16.72
CA PHE A 137 2.81 12.90 -15.27
C PHE A 137 4.18 13.51 -14.98
N ALA A 138 4.58 14.53 -15.75
CA ALA A 138 5.93 15.09 -15.72
C ALA A 138 6.49 15.36 -14.31
N ASP A 139 5.72 16.01 -13.44
CA ASP A 139 6.17 16.37 -12.09
C ASP A 139 6.32 15.15 -11.16
N ILE A 140 5.37 14.21 -11.22
CA ILE A 140 5.44 12.96 -10.45
C ILE A 140 6.60 12.10 -10.96
N ALA A 141 6.71 11.93 -12.28
CA ALA A 141 7.76 11.18 -12.92
C ALA A 141 9.14 11.76 -12.57
N ALA A 142 9.31 13.08 -12.59
CA ALA A 142 10.54 13.74 -12.19
C ALA A 142 10.88 13.52 -10.70
N ALA A 143 9.87 13.56 -9.83
CA ALA A 143 10.06 13.27 -8.40
C ALA A 143 10.48 11.80 -8.17
N LEU A 144 9.85 10.85 -8.84
CA LEU A 144 10.19 9.42 -8.76
C LEU A 144 11.59 9.13 -9.35
N ASP A 145 11.93 9.73 -10.49
CA ASP A 145 13.27 9.64 -11.09
C ASP A 145 14.34 10.18 -10.13
N SER A 146 14.04 11.29 -9.44
CA SER A 146 14.93 11.85 -8.43
C SER A 146 15.18 10.86 -7.30
N LEU A 147 14.13 10.20 -6.77
CA LEU A 147 14.28 9.17 -5.75
C LEU A 147 15.17 8.01 -6.23
N THR A 148 14.92 7.50 -7.44
CA THR A 148 15.69 6.39 -8.03
C THR A 148 17.17 6.73 -8.21
N ARG A 149 17.51 7.97 -8.58
CA ARG A 149 18.93 8.39 -8.70
C ARG A 149 19.70 8.30 -7.39
N TRP A 150 19.02 8.43 -6.25
CA TRP A 150 19.66 8.36 -4.93
C TRP A 150 19.78 6.94 -4.41
N SER A 151 18.72 6.15 -4.61
CA SER A 151 18.71 4.73 -4.30
C SER A 151 17.77 4.06 -5.27
N GLU A 152 18.26 3.05 -5.98
CA GLU A 152 17.39 2.23 -6.80
C GLU A 152 16.46 1.39 -5.91
N PRO A 153 15.18 1.23 -6.29
CA PRO A 153 14.30 0.34 -5.56
C PRO A 153 14.74 -1.13 -5.69
N GLY A 154 14.68 -1.84 -4.57
CA GLY A 154 14.81 -3.30 -4.54
C GLY A 154 13.49 -3.99 -4.89
N TYR A 155 13.56 -5.18 -5.49
CA TYR A 155 12.35 -5.99 -5.76
C TYR A 155 11.56 -6.25 -4.47
N GLY A 156 10.26 -5.96 -4.50
CA GLY A 156 9.35 -6.09 -3.35
C GLY A 156 9.44 -4.92 -2.35
N GLU A 157 10.18 -3.86 -2.66
CA GLU A 157 10.10 -2.62 -1.90
C GLU A 157 8.81 -1.86 -2.22
N HIS A 158 8.33 -1.12 -1.22
CA HIS A 158 7.14 -0.29 -1.33
C HIS A 158 7.36 1.09 -0.74
N ILE A 159 6.70 2.09 -1.32
CA ILE A 159 6.53 3.43 -0.76
C ILE A 159 5.04 3.66 -0.51
N ARG A 160 4.69 4.24 0.63
CA ARG A 160 3.36 4.78 0.90
C ARG A 160 3.49 6.25 1.22
N VAL A 161 2.76 7.07 0.48
CA VAL A 161 2.67 8.52 0.65
C VAL A 161 1.27 8.86 1.12
N VAL A 162 1.09 9.18 2.39
CA VAL A 162 -0.16 9.75 2.93
C VAL A 162 -0.40 11.11 2.26
N LEU A 163 -1.63 11.50 1.96
CA LEU A 163 -1.96 12.81 1.39
C LEU A 163 -3.03 13.54 2.21
N ALA A 164 -3.95 12.81 2.84
CA ALA A 164 -4.91 13.35 3.79
C ALA A 164 -4.33 13.31 5.21
N SER A 165 -4.50 14.40 5.95
CA SER A 165 -4.13 14.53 7.37
C SER A 165 -5.33 14.99 8.18
#